data_AF-A0A812BWS8-F1
#
_entry.id   AF-A0A812BWS8-F1
#
_cell.length_a   1.000
_cell.length_b   1.000
_cell.length_c   1.000
_cell.angle_alpha   90.00
_cell.angle_beta   90.00
_cell.angle_gamma   90.00
#
_symmetry.space_group_name_H-M   'P 1'
#
loop_
_entity.id
_entity.type
_entity.pdbx_description
1 polymer ?
#
loop_
_entity_poly.entity_id
_entity_poly.type
_entity_poly.pdbx_seq_one_letter_code
_entity_poly.pdbx_strand_id
1 'polypeptide(L)'
;MINQLCACRFYAAMLLTRYKAILFLQYVLLVADFFFNISVELLRMENVVLLIVYILQAIGIVFALIVVFLLFFYTYIFQAGLVSILVKKFRVSITVTFVYLVLCVTLHGWALKLRWDNPQAYIWDVKGIQILYIFQRCSAILYYYFYKRTALKLGDPKFYQESEWLRDEFEKRR
;
A
#
# COMPACT_ATOMS: atom_id res chain seq x y z
N MET A 1 6.56 36.57 20.73
CA MET A 1 6.69 36.21 19.30
C MET A 1 7.79 35.17 19.02
N ILE A 2 9.00 35.29 19.59
CA ILE A 2 10.13 34.35 19.36
C ILE A 2 9.84 32.91 19.86
N ASN A 3 9.17 32.75 21.02
CA ASN A 3 8.80 31.43 21.55
C ASN A 3 7.77 30.69 20.68
N GLN A 4 6.91 31.42 19.97
CA GLN A 4 5.91 30.83 19.04
C GLN A 4 6.57 30.33 17.76
N LEU A 5 7.55 31.09 17.22
CA LEU A 5 8.35 30.66 16.07
C LEU A 5 9.26 29.46 16.39
N CYS A 6 9.83 29.41 17.60
CA CYS A 6 10.66 28.29 18.04
C CYS A 6 9.82 27.03 18.30
N ALA A 7 8.66 27.15 18.95
CA ALA A 7 7.71 26.05 19.13
C ALA A 7 7.17 25.53 17.79
N CYS A 8 6.87 26.42 16.84
CA CYS A 8 6.41 26.05 15.50
C CYS A 8 7.50 25.31 14.70
N ARG A 9 8.76 25.76 14.78
CA ARG A 9 9.91 25.05 14.17
C ARG A 9 10.16 23.68 14.81
N PHE A 10 10.01 23.56 16.12
CA PHE A 10 10.17 22.29 16.83
C PHE A 10 9.05 21.30 16.53
N TYR A 11 7.80 21.78 16.46
CA TYR A 11 6.64 21.00 16.01
C TYR A 11 6.79 20.54 14.55
N ALA A 12 7.24 21.43 13.66
CA ALA A 12 7.49 21.10 12.26
C ALA A 12 8.60 20.05 12.10
N ALA A 13 9.68 20.15 12.88
CA ALA A 13 10.77 19.16 12.87
C ALA A 13 10.31 17.79 13.40
N MET A 14 9.51 17.76 14.47
CA MET A 14 8.96 16.52 15.04
C MET A 14 7.97 15.83 14.07
N LEU A 15 7.12 16.62 13.39
CA LEU A 15 6.23 16.13 12.33
C LEU A 15 7.01 15.58 11.13
N LEU A 16 8.10 16.25 10.74
CA LEU A 16 9.00 15.81 9.66
C LEU A 16 9.67 14.46 9.98
N THR A 17 10.12 14.25 11.21
CA THR A 17 10.77 13.00 11.61
C THR A 17 9.78 11.84 11.66
N ARG A 18 8.59 12.05 12.24
CA ARG A 18 7.51 11.05 12.24
C ARG A 18 7.06 10.72 10.81
N TYR A 19 6.96 11.74 9.96
CA TYR A 19 6.63 11.57 8.54
C TYR A 19 7.67 10.73 7.79
N LYS A 20 8.95 11.08 7.91
CA LYS A 20 10.04 10.31 7.28
C LYS A 20 10.02 8.85 7.73
N ALA A 21 9.74 8.58 9.01
CA ALA A 21 9.63 7.22 9.53
C ALA A 21 8.47 6.43 8.89
N ILE A 22 7.28 7.05 8.76
CA ILE A 22 6.13 6.38 8.14
C ILE A 22 6.36 6.14 6.65
N LEU A 23 6.90 7.11 5.94
CA LEU A 23 7.25 6.97 4.52
C LEU A 23 8.31 5.88 4.35
N PHE A 24 9.35 5.86 5.18
CA PHE A 24 10.36 4.81 5.19
C PHE A 24 9.74 3.42 5.40
N LEU A 25 8.85 3.28 6.39
CA LEU A 25 8.10 2.03 6.62
C LEU A 25 7.31 1.60 5.38
N GLN A 26 6.62 2.53 4.71
CA GLN A 26 5.86 2.25 3.49
C GLN A 26 6.76 1.77 2.34
N TYR A 27 7.95 2.34 2.20
CA TYR A 27 8.94 1.87 1.21
C TYR A 27 9.47 0.48 1.55
N VAL A 28 9.78 0.21 2.83
CA VAL A 28 10.24 -1.11 3.28
C VAL A 28 9.19 -2.18 2.98
N LEU A 29 7.92 -1.91 3.27
CA LEU A 29 6.82 -2.85 2.98
C LEU A 29 6.68 -3.15 1.49
N LEU A 30 6.84 -2.12 0.64
CA LEU A 30 6.73 -2.27 -0.82
C LEU A 30 7.91 -3.04 -1.40
N VAL A 31 9.14 -2.80 -0.91
CA VAL A 31 10.33 -3.55 -1.30
C VAL A 31 10.22 -5.01 -0.83
N ALA A 32 9.71 -5.25 0.38
CA ALA A 32 9.46 -6.59 0.89
C ALA A 32 8.45 -7.36 0.02
N ASP A 33 7.32 -6.74 -0.35
CA ASP A 33 6.35 -7.36 -1.26
C ASP A 33 6.98 -7.69 -2.62
N PHE A 34 7.74 -6.74 -3.20
CA PHE A 34 8.45 -6.97 -4.46
C PHE A 34 9.42 -8.14 -4.38
N PHE A 35 10.20 -8.22 -3.29
CA PHE A 35 11.14 -9.31 -3.04
C PHE A 35 10.43 -10.67 -2.95
N PHE A 36 9.35 -10.77 -2.16
CA PHE A 36 8.56 -11.99 -2.08
C PHE A 36 7.96 -12.37 -3.43
N ASN A 37 7.38 -11.41 -4.15
CA ASN A 37 6.75 -11.64 -5.44
C ASN A 37 7.73 -12.24 -6.47
N ILE A 38 9.02 -11.85 -6.43
CA ILE A 38 10.06 -12.42 -7.31
C ILE A 38 10.55 -13.78 -6.79
N SER A 39 10.74 -13.90 -5.48
CA SER A 39 11.32 -15.09 -4.85
C SER A 39 10.42 -16.33 -4.92
N VAL A 40 9.12 -16.15 -5.15
CA VAL A 40 8.12 -17.22 -5.26
C VAL A 40 8.48 -18.29 -6.30
N GLU A 41 9.13 -17.94 -7.42
CA GLU A 41 9.54 -18.96 -8.41
C GLU A 41 10.78 -19.74 -7.95
N LEU A 42 11.69 -19.09 -7.21
CA LEU A 42 12.91 -19.72 -6.68
C LEU A 42 12.59 -20.73 -5.57
N LEU A 43 11.60 -20.42 -4.73
CA LEU A 43 11.23 -21.24 -3.56
C LEU A 43 10.18 -22.32 -3.90
N ARG A 44 9.96 -22.60 -5.18
CA ARG A 44 8.95 -23.56 -5.65
C ARG A 44 9.15 -24.99 -5.14
N MET A 45 10.38 -25.37 -4.81
CA MET A 45 10.72 -26.76 -4.45
C MET A 45 10.12 -27.18 -3.10
N GLU A 46 9.81 -26.22 -2.22
CA GLU A 46 9.37 -26.45 -0.86
C GLU A 46 7.99 -25.79 -0.61
N ASN A 47 6.91 -26.57 -0.70
CA ASN A 47 5.54 -26.06 -0.58
C ASN A 47 5.27 -25.35 0.75
N VAL A 48 5.88 -25.81 1.85
CA VAL A 48 5.70 -25.21 3.18
C VAL A 48 6.35 -23.82 3.24
N VAL A 49 7.56 -23.68 2.69
CA VAL A 49 8.26 -22.39 2.61
C VAL A 49 7.47 -21.43 1.73
N LEU A 50 6.96 -21.92 0.60
CA LEU A 50 6.14 -21.15 -0.31
C LEU A 50 4.85 -20.63 0.35
N LEU A 51 4.17 -21.49 1.12
CA LEU A 51 2.99 -21.10 1.91
C LEU A 51 3.32 -19.98 2.91
N ILE A 52 4.44 -20.09 3.64
CA ILE A 52 4.86 -19.06 4.59
C ILE A 52 5.09 -17.72 3.87
N VAL A 53 5.77 -17.74 2.72
CA VAL A 53 6.01 -16.53 1.91
C VAL A 53 4.69 -15.91 1.44
N TYR A 54 3.72 -16.71 1.00
CA TYR A 54 2.40 -16.22 0.61
C TYR A 54 1.64 -15.56 1.76
N ILE A 55 1.70 -16.14 2.96
CA ILE A 55 1.07 -15.57 4.16
C ILE A 55 1.77 -14.26 4.55
N LEU A 56 3.10 -14.23 4.58
CA LEU A 56 3.88 -13.03 4.92
C LEU A 56 3.61 -11.90 3.93
N GLN A 57 3.54 -12.20 2.63
CA GLN A 57 3.22 -11.22 1.61
C GLN A 57 1.80 -10.68 1.79
N ALA A 58 0.80 -11.55 2.03
CA ALA A 58 -0.58 -11.12 2.25
C ALA A 58 -0.71 -10.20 3.47
N ILE A 59 -0.08 -10.56 4.60
CA ILE A 59 -0.03 -9.72 5.80
C ILE A 59 0.66 -8.39 5.49
N GLY A 60 1.76 -8.40 4.74
CA GLY A 60 2.48 -7.19 4.33
C GLY A 60 1.62 -6.22 3.51
N ILE A 61 0.86 -6.72 2.53
CA ILE A 61 -0.05 -5.91 1.71
C ILE A 61 -1.19 -5.35 2.57
N VAL A 62 -1.78 -6.16 3.46
CA VAL A 62 -2.83 -5.71 4.37
C VAL A 62 -2.30 -4.65 5.33
N PHE A 63 -1.09 -4.83 5.86
CA PHE A 63 -0.46 -3.86 6.75
C PHE A 63 -0.15 -2.54 6.02
N ALA A 64 0.34 -2.60 4.79
CA ALA A 64 0.53 -1.44 3.92
C ALA A 64 -0.80 -0.67 3.71
N LEU A 65 -1.90 -1.40 3.48
CA LEU A 65 -3.23 -0.82 3.36
C LEU A 65 -3.69 -0.14 4.67
N ILE A 66 -3.48 -0.79 5.82
CA ILE A 66 -3.78 -0.23 7.14
C ILE A 66 -3.01 1.06 7.40
N VAL A 67 -1.71 1.11 7.10
CA VAL A 67 -0.89 2.32 7.27
C VAL A 67 -1.45 3.48 6.44
N VAL A 68 -1.88 3.22 5.21
CA VAL A 68 -2.52 4.24 4.36
C VAL A 68 -3.84 4.73 4.98
N PHE A 69 -4.67 3.84 5.51
CA PHE A 69 -5.91 4.22 6.19
C PHE A 69 -5.67 5.03 7.47
N LEU A 70 -4.69 4.64 8.29
CA LEU A 70 -4.30 5.39 9.48
C LEU A 70 -3.83 6.81 9.13
N LEU A 71 -3.05 6.94 8.05
CA LEU A 71 -2.64 8.26 7.54
C LEU A 71 -3.82 9.12 7.11
N PHE A 72 -4.85 8.53 6.51
CA PHE A 72 -6.09 9.27 6.19
C PHE A 72 -6.81 9.74 7.44
N PHE A 73 -7.00 8.89 8.45
CA PHE A 73 -7.65 9.31 9.69
C PHE A 73 -6.86 10.39 10.45
N TYR A 74 -5.53 10.39 10.32
CA TYR A 74 -4.68 11.41 10.94
C TYR A 74 -4.69 12.76 10.20
N THR A 75 -5.18 12.83 8.95
CA THR A 75 -5.24 14.10 8.21
C THR A 75 -6.38 15.01 8.69
N TYR A 76 -6.09 16.31 8.79
CA TYR A 76 -7.06 17.34 9.21
C TYR A 76 -8.27 17.43 8.25
N ILE A 77 -8.08 17.09 6.97
CA ILE A 77 -9.16 16.98 5.96
C ILE A 77 -10.26 16.01 6.40
N PHE A 78 -9.88 14.90 7.04
CA PHE A 78 -10.84 13.92 7.53
C PHE A 78 -11.59 14.45 8.76
N GLN A 79 -10.87 15.16 9.66
CA GLN A 79 -11.43 15.77 10.86
C GLN A 79 -12.40 16.92 10.54
N ALA A 80 -12.14 17.66 9.46
CA ALA A 80 -12.96 18.80 9.04
C ALA A 80 -14.12 18.42 8.09
N GLY A 81 -14.43 17.11 7.94
CA GLY A 81 -15.60 16.63 7.20
C GLY A 81 -15.45 16.55 5.67
N LEU A 82 -14.28 16.85 5.11
CA LEU A 82 -13.99 16.79 3.66
C LEU A 82 -13.60 15.38 3.17
N VAL A 83 -14.06 14.34 3.86
CA VAL A 83 -13.75 12.93 3.58
C VAL A 83 -14.06 12.55 2.12
N SER A 84 -15.15 13.07 1.56
CA SER A 84 -15.57 12.79 0.18
C SER A 84 -14.51 13.19 -0.88
N ILE A 85 -13.80 14.31 -0.67
CA ILE A 85 -12.75 14.77 -1.59
C ILE A 85 -11.53 13.85 -1.49
N LEU A 86 -11.14 13.50 -0.27
CA LEU A 86 -10.01 12.62 0.01
C LEU A 86 -10.24 11.23 -0.60
N VAL A 87 -11.42 10.66 -0.35
CA VAL A 87 -11.82 9.36 -0.92
C VAL A 87 -11.85 9.42 -2.44
N LYS A 88 -12.39 10.49 -3.07
CA LYS A 88 -12.33 10.63 -4.53
C LYS A 88 -10.89 10.67 -5.06
N LYS A 89 -9.99 11.36 -4.38
CA LYS A 89 -8.59 11.53 -4.79
C LYS A 89 -7.77 10.24 -4.67
N PHE A 90 -8.06 9.41 -3.67
CA PHE A 90 -7.29 8.18 -3.39
C PHE A 90 -8.02 6.88 -3.75
N ARG A 91 -9.25 6.95 -4.25
CA ARG A 91 -10.07 5.78 -4.66
C ARG A 91 -9.28 4.81 -5.53
N VAL A 92 -8.59 5.33 -6.55
CA VAL A 92 -7.81 4.52 -7.50
C VAL A 92 -6.75 3.69 -6.76
N SER A 93 -6.03 4.29 -5.81
CA SER A 93 -4.99 3.58 -5.07
C SER A 93 -5.56 2.47 -4.19
N ILE A 94 -6.67 2.72 -3.50
CA ILE A 94 -7.33 1.73 -2.64
C ILE A 94 -7.87 0.58 -3.49
N THR A 95 -8.55 0.89 -4.60
CA THR A 95 -9.07 -0.11 -5.53
C THR A 95 -7.96 -0.97 -6.10
N VAL A 96 -6.86 -0.37 -6.56
CA VAL A 96 -5.71 -1.12 -7.10
C VAL A 96 -5.09 -2.03 -6.04
N THR A 97 -4.88 -1.56 -4.81
CA THR A 97 -4.36 -2.41 -3.72
C THR A 97 -5.28 -3.58 -3.40
N PHE A 98 -6.61 -3.35 -3.38
CA PHE A 98 -7.58 -4.41 -3.11
C PHE A 98 -7.63 -5.45 -4.23
N VAL A 99 -7.65 -5.00 -5.49
CA VAL A 99 -7.58 -5.88 -6.67
C VAL A 99 -6.29 -6.71 -6.65
N TYR A 100 -5.15 -6.09 -6.34
CA TYR A 100 -3.87 -6.79 -6.23
C TYR A 100 -3.90 -7.86 -5.13
N LEU A 101 -4.42 -7.53 -3.94
CA LEU A 101 -4.55 -8.49 -2.83
C LEU A 101 -5.40 -9.70 -3.22
N VAL A 102 -6.57 -9.48 -3.84
CA VAL A 102 -7.46 -10.55 -4.29
C VAL A 102 -6.79 -11.43 -5.34
N LEU A 103 -6.11 -10.84 -6.31
CA LEU A 103 -5.37 -11.57 -7.33
C LEU A 103 -4.23 -12.41 -6.72
N CYS A 104 -3.47 -11.85 -5.77
CA CYS A 104 -2.43 -12.59 -5.05
C CYS A 104 -3.01 -13.79 -4.30
N VAL A 105 -4.04 -13.59 -3.47
CA VAL A 105 -4.65 -14.68 -2.69
C VAL A 105 -5.22 -15.77 -3.60
N THR A 106 -5.89 -15.37 -4.68
CA THR A 106 -6.46 -16.32 -5.64
C THR A 106 -5.38 -17.13 -6.35
N LEU A 107 -4.34 -16.45 -6.86
CA LEU A 107 -3.23 -17.11 -7.56
C LEU A 107 -2.46 -18.04 -6.61
N HIS A 108 -2.13 -17.58 -5.41
CA HIS A 108 -1.38 -18.35 -4.42
C HIS A 108 -2.17 -19.55 -3.91
N GLY A 109 -3.45 -19.36 -3.57
CA GLY A 109 -4.32 -20.46 -3.12
C GLY A 109 -4.49 -21.52 -4.21
N TRP A 110 -4.68 -21.10 -5.46
CA TRP A 110 -4.81 -22.03 -6.58
C TRP A 110 -3.49 -22.74 -6.90
N ALA A 111 -2.37 -22.02 -6.97
CA ALA A 111 -1.05 -22.59 -7.23
C ALA A 111 -0.64 -23.60 -6.15
N LEU A 112 -0.89 -23.29 -4.87
CA LEU A 112 -0.57 -24.17 -3.76
C LEU A 112 -1.45 -25.43 -3.79
N LYS A 113 -2.75 -25.30 -4.11
CA LYS A 113 -3.66 -26.44 -4.26
C LYS A 113 -3.15 -27.44 -5.31
N LEU A 114 -2.63 -26.95 -6.45
CA LEU A 114 -2.13 -27.84 -7.50
C LEU A 114 -0.82 -28.53 -7.12
N ARG A 115 0.03 -27.87 -6.32
CA ARG A 115 1.37 -28.37 -5.97
C ARG A 115 1.42 -29.13 -4.66
N TRP A 116 0.37 -29.09 -3.83
CA TRP A 116 0.38 -29.62 -2.47
C TRP A 116 0.88 -31.06 -2.40
N ASP A 117 0.30 -31.94 -3.21
CA ASP A 117 0.65 -33.37 -3.23
C ASP A 117 1.91 -33.66 -4.06
N ASN A 118 2.20 -32.84 -5.07
CA ASN A 118 3.32 -33.01 -5.99
C ASN A 118 4.05 -31.67 -6.22
N PRO A 119 5.08 -31.33 -5.41
CA PRO A 119 5.78 -30.04 -5.48
C PRO A 119 6.39 -29.73 -6.85
N GLN A 120 6.80 -30.78 -7.58
CA GLN A 120 7.42 -30.69 -8.91
C GLN A 120 6.43 -30.79 -10.07
N ALA A 121 5.13 -30.84 -9.79
CA ALA A 121 4.12 -30.92 -10.83
C ALA A 121 4.15 -29.67 -11.73
N TYR A 122 4.11 -29.91 -13.05
CA TYR A 122 3.99 -28.85 -14.03
C TYR A 122 2.56 -28.29 -14.02
N ILE A 123 2.34 -27.20 -13.29
CA ILE A 123 1.01 -26.59 -13.11
C ILE A 123 0.52 -25.78 -14.31
N TRP A 124 1.40 -25.43 -15.23
CA TRP A 124 1.13 -24.45 -16.27
C TRP A 124 0.25 -24.99 -17.42
N ASP A 125 -0.01 -26.29 -17.45
CA ASP A 125 -0.93 -26.92 -18.41
C ASP A 125 -2.40 -26.68 -18.05
N VAL A 126 -2.69 -26.30 -16.78
CA VAL A 126 -4.05 -26.02 -16.33
C VAL A 126 -4.53 -24.69 -16.91
N LYS A 127 -5.57 -24.78 -17.75
CA LYS A 127 -6.19 -23.63 -18.42
C LYS A 127 -6.57 -22.55 -17.41
N GLY A 128 -6.03 -21.35 -17.60
CA GLY A 128 -6.37 -20.15 -16.83
C GLY A 128 -5.33 -19.72 -15.78
N ILE A 129 -4.46 -20.62 -15.27
CA ILE A 129 -3.47 -20.23 -14.26
C ILE A 129 -2.40 -19.28 -14.83
N GLN A 130 -2.01 -19.49 -16.09
CA GLN A 130 -1.10 -18.61 -16.83
C GLN A 130 -1.71 -17.21 -16.99
N ILE A 131 -2.99 -17.13 -17.34
CA ILE A 131 -3.71 -15.87 -17.52
C ILE A 131 -3.76 -15.13 -16.18
N LEU A 132 -4.16 -15.82 -15.11
CA LEU A 132 -4.21 -15.25 -13.77
C LEU A 132 -2.82 -14.77 -13.30
N TYR A 133 -1.76 -15.53 -13.58
CA TYR A 133 -0.39 -15.14 -13.29
C TYR A 133 -0.01 -13.84 -14.00
N ILE A 134 -0.27 -13.73 -15.31
CA ILE A 134 0.02 -12.51 -16.08
C ILE A 134 -0.76 -11.32 -15.51
N PHE A 135 -2.05 -11.49 -15.22
CA PHE A 135 -2.87 -10.43 -14.63
C PHE A 135 -2.38 -9.98 -13.26
N GLN A 136 -1.96 -10.92 -12.41
CA GLN A 136 -1.38 -10.60 -11.10
C GLN A 136 -0.07 -9.80 -11.27
N ARG A 137 0.80 -10.17 -12.22
CA ARG A 137 2.06 -9.46 -12.49
C ARG A 137 1.83 -8.04 -13.02
N CYS A 138 0.89 -7.88 -13.96
CA CYS A 138 0.50 -6.55 -14.44
C CYS A 138 -0.09 -5.69 -13.31
N SER A 139 -0.91 -6.29 -12.45
CA SER A 139 -1.51 -5.61 -11.30
C SER A 139 -0.47 -5.22 -10.25
N ALA A 140 0.59 -6.01 -10.08
CA ALA A 140 1.71 -5.68 -9.20
C ALA A 140 2.40 -4.36 -9.61
N ILE A 141 2.65 -4.17 -10.90
CA ILE A 141 3.25 -2.93 -11.43
C ILE A 141 2.38 -1.71 -11.10
N LEU A 142 1.06 -1.84 -11.33
CA LEU A 142 0.10 -0.79 -11.01
C LEU A 142 0.07 -0.51 -9.50
N TYR A 143 0.03 -1.56 -8.67
CA TYR A 143 0.06 -1.45 -7.22
C TYR A 143 1.31 -0.70 -6.75
N TYR A 144 2.51 -1.08 -7.20
CA TYR A 144 3.74 -0.40 -6.80
C TYR A 144 3.76 1.07 -7.19
N TYR A 145 3.30 1.40 -8.40
CA TYR A 145 3.23 2.77 -8.88
C TYR A 145 2.24 3.62 -8.08
N PHE A 146 0.98 3.16 -7.96
CA PHE A 146 -0.07 3.92 -7.30
C PHE A 146 0.16 4.01 -5.79
N TYR A 147 0.62 2.94 -5.15
CA TYR A 147 0.93 2.95 -3.73
C TYR A 147 2.07 3.92 -3.41
N LYS A 148 3.19 3.87 -4.15
CA LYS A 148 4.29 4.84 -4.00
C LYS A 148 3.80 6.28 -4.18
N ARG A 149 2.99 6.53 -5.22
CA ARG A 149 2.43 7.86 -5.48
C ARG A 149 1.53 8.33 -4.34
N THR A 150 0.73 7.43 -3.77
CA THR A 150 -0.15 7.73 -2.63
C THR A 150 0.65 7.99 -1.36
N ALA A 151 1.66 7.18 -1.05
CA ALA A 151 2.59 7.38 0.06
C ALA A 151 3.26 8.76 0.01
N LEU A 152 3.78 9.16 -1.16
CA LEU A 152 4.39 10.48 -1.35
C LEU A 152 3.40 11.63 -1.22
N LYS A 153 2.18 11.48 -1.75
CA LYS A 153 1.14 12.51 -1.68
C LYS A 153 0.59 12.68 -0.27
N LEU A 154 0.29 11.58 0.41
CA LEU A 154 -0.12 11.59 1.81
C LEU A 154 0.96 12.13 2.73
N GLY A 155 2.20 12.01 2.30
CA GLY A 155 3.34 12.54 2.99
C GLY A 155 3.52 14.06 2.97
N ASP A 156 2.76 14.79 2.17
CA ASP A 156 2.89 16.24 2.11
C ASP A 156 2.36 16.86 3.43
N PRO A 157 3.20 17.60 4.19
CA PRO A 157 2.79 18.23 5.45
C PRO A 157 1.61 19.19 5.30
N LYS A 158 1.31 19.66 4.08
CA LYS A 158 0.13 20.48 3.76
C LYS A 158 -1.21 19.83 4.13
N PHE A 159 -1.28 18.51 4.22
CA PHE A 159 -2.48 17.78 4.63
C PHE A 159 -2.71 17.74 6.15
N TYR A 160 -1.70 18.10 6.94
CA TYR A 160 -1.70 18.03 8.41
C TYR A 160 -1.67 19.39 9.10
N GLN A 161 -1.57 20.49 8.34
CA GLN A 161 -1.63 21.86 8.84
C GLN A 161 -2.83 22.59 8.21
N GLU A 162 -3.38 23.58 8.91
CA GLU A 162 -4.32 24.55 8.32
C GLU A 162 -3.59 25.35 7.23
N SER A 163 -3.58 24.82 6.01
CA SER A 163 -3.00 25.50 4.85
C SER A 163 -4.01 26.46 4.25
N GLU A 164 -3.53 27.54 3.65
CA GLU A 164 -4.38 28.51 2.92
C GLU A 164 -5.23 27.82 1.85
N TRP A 165 -4.70 26.78 1.20
CA TRP A 165 -5.47 25.93 0.28
C TRP A 165 -6.71 25.28 0.91
N LEU A 166 -6.60 24.86 2.18
CA LEU A 166 -7.73 24.29 2.90
C LEU A 166 -8.80 25.36 3.16
N ARG A 167 -8.35 26.56 3.57
CA ARG A 167 -9.21 27.72 3.79
C ARG A 167 -9.94 28.15 2.52
N ASP A 168 -9.25 28.22 1.38
CA ASP A 168 -9.84 28.53 0.08
C ASP A 168 -10.90 27.49 -0.35
N GLU A 169 -10.67 26.20 -0.06
CA GLU A 169 -11.62 25.14 -0.39
C GLU A 169 -12.85 25.18 0.54
N PHE A 170 -12.69 25.62 1.79
CA PHE A 170 -13.82 25.93 2.69
C PHE A 170 -14.59 27.17 2.22
N GLU A 171 -13.90 28.23 1.79
CA GLU A 171 -14.51 29.46 1.28
C GLU A 171 -15.27 29.24 -0.03
N LYS A 172 -14.77 28.39 -0.94
CA LYS A 172 -15.48 28.02 -2.19
C LYS A 172 -16.76 27.21 -1.97
N ARG A 173 -16.93 26.58 -0.80
CA ARG A 173 -18.11 25.76 -0.47
C ARG A 173 -19.10 26.48 0.45
N ARG A 174 -18.78 27.68 0.92
CA ARG A 174 -19.67 28.55 1.68
C ARG A 174 -20.49 29.41 0.73
#